data_AF-A0A2V4DTX3-F1
#
_entry.id   AF-A0A2V4DTX3-F1
#
_cell.length_a   1.000
_cell.length_b   1.000
_cell.length_c   1.000
_cell.angle_alpha   90.00
_cell.angle_beta   90.00
_cell.angle_gamma   90.00
#
_symmetry.space_group_name_H-M   'P 1'
#
loop_
_entity.id
_entity.type
_entity.pdbx_description
1 polymer ?
#
loop_
_entity_poly.entity_id
_entity_poly.type
_entity_poly.pdbx_seq_one_letter_code
_entity_poly.pdbx_strand_id
1 'polypeptide(L)' 'MGNVAFKIEVKPYSSLYVTEICDLFHSTIHAIDTDIYSKAEQEAWCPTPADYQMWLKRLDNTQPWMVIFGSRLAGFI' A
#
# COMPACT_ATOMS: atom_id res chain seq x y z
N MET A 1 12.90 -19.28 23.46
CA MET A 1 12.27 -19.12 22.13
C MET A 1 12.92 -17.91 21.49
N GLY A 2 13.69 -18.11 20.40
CA GLY A 2 14.54 -17.07 19.82
C GLY A 2 13.72 -15.94 19.21
N ASN A 3 14.10 -14.70 19.47
CA ASN A 3 13.52 -13.51 18.88
C ASN A 3 13.88 -13.50 17.38
N VAL A 4 12.93 -13.78 16.49
CA VAL A 4 13.15 -13.63 15.04
C VAL A 4 13.06 -12.15 14.74
N ALA A 5 14.22 -11.49 14.67
CA ALA A 5 14.27 -10.12 14.20
C ALA A 5 13.84 -10.09 12.73
N PHE A 6 12.67 -9.49 12.46
CA PHE A 6 12.22 -9.26 11.10
C PHE A 6 13.09 -8.19 10.45
N LYS A 7 13.66 -8.52 9.29
CA LYS A 7 14.51 -7.62 8.52
C LYS A 7 13.67 -6.59 7.78
N ILE A 8 14.13 -5.34 7.76
CA ILE A 8 13.56 -4.26 6.95
C ILE A 8 14.48 -4.03 5.76
N GLU A 9 13.92 -4.00 4.56
CA GLU A 9 14.65 -3.76 3.32
C GLU A 9 13.94 -2.70 2.47
N VAL A 10 14.69 -1.78 1.90
CA VAL A 10 14.18 -0.85 0.88
C VAL A 10 14.54 -1.41 -0.49
N LYS A 11 13.57 -1.51 -1.40
CA LYS A 11 13.73 -2.07 -2.75
C LYS A 11 13.16 -1.12 -3.80
N PRO A 12 13.72 -1.08 -5.02
CA PRO A 12 13.09 -0.37 -6.12
C PRO A 12 11.77 -1.04 -6.49
N TYR A 13 10.81 -0.26 -6.99
CA TYR A 13 9.53 -0.77 -7.46
C TYR A 13 9.68 -1.90 -8.50
N SER A 14 8.73 -2.83 -8.45
CA SER A 14 8.49 -3.82 -9.48
C SER A 14 6.99 -3.92 -9.70
N SER A 15 6.57 -4.02 -10.97
CA SER A 15 5.15 -4.13 -11.33
C SER A 15 4.45 -5.36 -10.75
N LEU A 16 5.20 -6.34 -10.25
CA LEU A 16 4.68 -7.47 -9.50
C LEU A 16 4.02 -7.06 -8.16
N TYR A 17 4.35 -5.89 -7.61
CA TYR A 17 3.83 -5.39 -6.34
C TYR A 17 2.65 -4.42 -6.50
N VAL A 18 2.15 -4.17 -7.71
CA VAL A 18 1.07 -3.20 -7.94
C VAL A 18 -0.17 -3.51 -7.11
N THR A 19 -0.59 -4.76 -7.08
CA THR A 19 -1.74 -5.20 -6.29
C THR A 19 -1.49 -5.00 -4.79
N GLU A 20 -0.32 -5.42 -4.29
CA GLU A 20 0.02 -5.24 -2.87
C GLU A 20 0.11 -3.76 -2.46
N ILE A 21 0.66 -2.89 -3.32
CA ILE A 21 0.71 -1.44 -3.08
C ILE A 21 -0.70 -0.86 -3.03
N CYS A 22 -1.54 -1.23 -4.01
CA CYS A 22 -2.92 -0.76 -4.12
C CYS A 22 -3.77 -1.19 -2.91
N ASP A 23 -3.66 -2.46 -2.51
CA ASP A 23 -4.34 -3.03 -1.36
C ASP A 23 -3.87 -2.40 -0.05
N LEU A 24 -2.55 -2.19 0.10
CA LEU A 24 -1.97 -1.54 1.27
C LEU A 24 -2.48 -0.11 1.39
N PHE A 25 -2.50 0.66 0.29
CA PHE A 25 -3.02 2.02 0.28
C PHE A 25 -4.51 2.05 0.63
N HIS A 26 -5.32 1.24 -0.05
CA HIS A 26 -6.76 1.17 0.18
C HIS A 26 -7.07 0.80 1.63
N SER A 27 -6.43 -0.26 2.15
CA SER A 27 -6.59 -0.70 3.53
C SER A 27 -6.19 0.39 4.53
N THR A 28 -5.14 1.16 4.22
CA THR A 28 -4.67 2.25 5.10
C THR A 28 -5.71 3.37 5.18
N ILE A 29 -6.32 3.78 4.07
CA ILE A 29 -7.37 4.81 4.05
C ILE A 29 -8.61 4.34 4.82
N HIS A 30 -9.04 3.10 4.59
CA HIS A 30 -10.24 2.52 5.22
C HIS A 30 -10.06 2.15 6.70
N ALA A 31 -8.81 2.10 7.18
CA ALA A 31 -8.47 1.90 8.58
C ALA A 31 -8.34 3.21 9.38
N ILE A 32 -8.39 4.38 8.73
CA ILE A 32 -8.40 5.66 9.47
C ILE A 32 -9.66 5.70 10.35
N ASP A 33 -9.50 6.28 11.54
CA ASP A 33 -10.60 6.44 12.49
C ASP A 33 -11.78 7.19 11.85
N THR A 34 -12.99 6.66 12.04
CA THR A 34 -14.21 7.25 11.48
C THR A 34 -14.60 8.56 12.12
N ASP A 35 -14.05 8.87 13.31
CA ASP A 35 -14.19 10.16 13.95
C ASP A 35 -13.38 11.26 13.22
N ILE A 36 -12.39 10.87 12.40
CA ILE A 36 -11.59 11.79 11.58
C ILE A 36 -12.12 11.85 10.14
N TYR A 37 -12.34 10.69 9.52
CA TYR A 37 -12.95 10.57 8.20
C TYR A 37 -14.08 9.56 8.23
N SER A 38 -15.30 10.02 7.99
CA SER A 38 -16.46 9.15 7.87
C SER A 38 -16.28 8.11 6.77
N LYS A 39 -17.06 7.02 6.80
CA LYS A 39 -17.00 5.99 5.76
C LYS A 39 -17.26 6.53 4.35
N ALA A 40 -18.12 7.55 4.22
CA ALA A 40 -18.36 8.19 2.93
C ALA A 40 -17.14 8.98 2.42
N GLU A 41 -16.41 9.65 3.32
CA GLU A 41 -15.17 10.36 2.96
C GLU A 41 -14.04 9.39 2.63
N GLN A 42 -13.91 8.28 3.38
CA GLN A 42 -12.97 7.20 3.07
C GLN A 42 -13.23 6.61 1.68
N GLU A 43 -14.49 6.36 1.32
CA GLU A 43 -14.83 5.87 -0.02
C GLU A 43 -14.68 6.92 -1.13
N ALA A 44 -14.97 8.20 -0.84
CA ALA A 44 -14.72 9.26 -1.79
C ALA A 44 -13.21 9.43 -2.07
N TRP A 45 -12.37 9.19 -1.06
CA TRP A 45 -10.92 9.24 -1.19
C TRP A 45 -10.35 7.98 -1.87
N CYS A 46 -10.78 6.79 -1.44
CA CYS A 46 -10.30 5.52 -1.97
C CYS A 46 -11.47 4.57 -2.26
N PRO A 47 -12.08 4.68 -3.46
CA PRO A 47 -13.25 3.91 -3.83
C PRO A 47 -13.02 2.40 -3.84
N THR A 48 -14.04 1.66 -3.42
CA THR A 48 -14.13 0.20 -3.58
C THR A 48 -14.97 -0.18 -4.81
N PRO A 49 -14.49 -1.02 -5.73
CA PRO A 49 -13.17 -1.66 -5.75
C PRO A 49 -12.06 -0.72 -6.22
N ALA A 50 -10.83 -0.96 -5.75
CA ALA A 50 -9.67 -0.19 -6.16
C ALA A 50 -9.33 -0.39 -7.65
N ASP A 51 -8.93 0.69 -8.33
CA ASP A 51 -8.57 0.66 -9.76
C ASP A 51 -7.11 0.25 -9.98
N TYR A 52 -6.85 -1.06 -10.01
CA TYR A 52 -5.50 -1.60 -10.21
C TYR A 52 -4.85 -1.18 -11.55
N GLN A 53 -5.64 -0.84 -12.58
CA GLN A 53 -5.09 -0.41 -13.87
C GLN A 53 -4.59 1.03 -13.80
N MET A 54 -5.31 1.90 -13.10
CA MET A 54 -4.83 3.25 -12.78
C MET A 54 -3.55 3.19 -11.94
N TRP A 55 -3.51 2.31 -10.93
CA TRP A 55 -2.33 2.14 -10.08
C TRP A 55 -1.13 1.59 -10.84
N LEU A 56 -1.30 0.58 -11.70
CA LEU A 56 -0.23 0.08 -12.56
C LEU A 56 0.39 1.21 -13.39
N LYS A 57 -0.44 1.99 -14.09
CA LYS A 57 0.03 3.12 -14.92
C LYS A 57 0.75 4.17 -14.09
N ARG A 58 0.22 4.51 -12.92
CA ARG A 58 0.84 5.49 -12.01
C ARG A 58 2.21 4.99 -11.54
N LEU A 59 2.28 3.76 -11.03
CA LEU A 59 3.49 3.19 -10.43
C LEU A 59 4.58 2.89 -11.46
N ASP A 60 4.19 2.45 -12.66
CA ASP A 60 5.13 2.29 -13.77
C ASP A 60 5.74 3.62 -14.21
N ASN A 61 5.02 4.73 -14.06
CA ASN A 61 5.53 6.07 -14.33
C ASN A 61 6.35 6.65 -13.17
N THR A 62 5.90 6.50 -11.92
CA THR A 62 6.56 7.13 -10.75
C THR A 62 7.71 6.31 -10.19
N GLN A 63 7.74 4.99 -10.43
CA GLN A 63 8.78 4.06 -9.98
C GLN A 63 9.18 4.26 -8.51
N PRO A 64 8.24 4.12 -7.55
CA PRO A 64 8.51 4.44 -6.14
C PRO A 64 9.52 3.49 -5.50
N TRP A 65 10.02 3.87 -4.34
CA TRP A 65 10.72 2.95 -3.44
C TRP A 65 9.70 2.17 -2.62
N MET A 66 10.01 0.91 -2.34
CA MET A 66 9.18 0.02 -1.53
C MET A 66 9.94 -0.39 -0.27
N VAL A 67 9.23 -0.52 0.84
CA VAL A 67 9.75 -1.08 2.09
C VAL A 67 9.17 -2.47 2.30
N ILE A 68 10.04 -3.47 2.42
CA ILE A 68 9.69 -4.85 2.74
C ILE A 68 10.05 -5.13 4.19
N PHE A 69 9.06 -5.54 4.99
CA PHE A 69 9.24 -6.04 6.35
C PHE A 69 9.12 -7.57 6.34
N GLY A 70 10.24 -8.27 6.51
CA GLY A 70 10.32 -9.72 6.32
C GLY A 70 10.04 -10.09 4.86
N SER A 71 8.83 -10.58 4.58
CA SER A 71 8.38 -10.96 3.24
C SER A 71 7.15 -10.18 2.75
N ARG A 72 6.76 -9.11 3.45
CA ARG A 72 5.55 -8.34 3.15
C ARG A 72 5.91 -6.89 2.82
N LEU A 73 5.23 -6.33 1.84
CA LEU A 73 5.23 -4.89 1.62
C LEU A 73 4.64 -4.17 2.85
N ALA A 74 5.37 -3.22 3.40
CA ALA A 74 4.99 -2.43 4.56
C ALA A 74 4.78 -0.94 4.24
N GLY A 75 5.28 -0.47 3.09
CA GLY A 75 5.14 0.92 2.66
C GLY A 75 5.80 1.19 1.31
N PHE A 76 5.52 2.36 0.74
CA PHE A 76 6.13 2.83 -0.50
C PHE A 76 6.16 4.37 -0.54
N ILE A 77 7.09 4.97 -1.31
CA ILE A 77 7.19 6.42 -1.53
C ILE A 77 7.73 6.78 -2.92
#